data_AF-A0A482RDM3-F1
#
_entry.id   AF-A0A482RDM3-F1
#
_cell.length_a   1.000
_cell.length_b   1.000
_cell.length_c   1.000
_cell.angle_alpha   90.00
_cell.angle_beta   90.00
_cell.angle_gamma   90.00
#
_symmetry.space_group_name_H-M   'P 1'
#
loop_
_entity.id
_entity.type
_entity.pdbx_description
1 polymer ?
#
loop_
_entity_poly.entity_id
_entity_poly.type
_entity_poly.pdbx_seq_one_letter_code
_entity_poly.pdbx_strand_id
1 'polypeptide(L)'
;MCACAVPASVVLLSNPVQEARFMPTAGVTLEARFPPETGVVILRGPLRGCTAVVKGYAHSDSQGDLLHVMAQPTLPEPPFGRAAIASIRDEYVSTADACKALNLSTSVFGRLTGSLIVSKADIGLNLKKQQRLYKPGYVRPVEAPVRSPWGSRGGPAGATPAG
;
A
#
# COMPACT_ATOMS: atom_id res chain seq x y z
N MET A 1 11.64 -4.15 0.62
CA MET A 1 11.45 -5.61 0.78
C MET A 1 12.11 -6.01 2.09
N CYS A 2 11.32 -6.32 3.13
CA CYS A 2 11.87 -6.89 4.36
C CYS A 2 12.22 -8.35 4.08
N ALA A 3 13.51 -8.69 4.11
CA ALA A 3 13.92 -10.09 4.08
C ALA A 3 13.38 -10.76 5.36
N CYS A 4 12.53 -11.77 5.20
CA CYS A 4 12.08 -12.59 6.31
C CYS A 4 13.22 -13.55 6.67
N ALA A 5 13.84 -13.34 7.83
CA ALA A 5 14.87 -14.26 8.33
C ALA A 5 14.20 -15.52 8.86
N VAL A 6 14.38 -16.64 8.16
CA VAL A 6 13.93 -17.95 8.62
C VAL A 6 15.13 -18.67 9.26
N PRO A 7 15.01 -19.20 10.49
CA PRO A 7 16.09 -19.97 11.11
C PRO A 7 16.47 -21.17 10.24
N ALA A 8 17.78 -21.40 10.06
CA ALA A 8 18.29 -22.51 9.25
C ALA A 8 17.79 -23.89 9.73
N SER A 9 17.51 -24.02 11.02
CA SER A 9 16.95 -25.25 11.62
C SER A 9 15.55 -25.63 11.12
N VAL A 10 14.84 -24.71 10.47
CA VAL A 10 13.48 -24.91 9.95
C VAL A 10 13.47 -25.01 8.41
N VAL A 11 14.62 -24.82 7.76
CA VAL A 11 14.73 -24.91 6.30
C VAL A 11 14.96 -26.35 5.89
N LEU A 12 14.08 -26.87 5.04
CA LEU A 12 14.27 -28.15 4.37
C LEU A 12 15.05 -27.93 3.08
N LEU A 13 16.16 -28.65 2.89
CA LEU A 13 17.00 -28.56 1.68
C LEU A 13 16.33 -29.15 0.45
N SER A 14 15.43 -30.10 0.62
CA SER A 14 14.64 -30.71 -0.44
C SER A 14 13.18 -30.81 -0.02
N ASN A 15 12.29 -30.50 -0.96
CA ASN A 15 10.85 -30.64 -0.77
C ASN A 15 10.39 -31.96 -1.41
N PRO A 16 9.83 -32.91 -0.62
CA PRO A 16 9.34 -34.18 -1.15
C PRO A 16 8.09 -34.03 -2.03
N VAL A 17 7.36 -32.91 -1.91
CA VAL A 17 6.16 -32.62 -2.71
C VAL A 17 6.44 -31.42 -3.60
N GLN A 18 6.90 -31.69 -4.82
CA GLN A 18 7.03 -30.65 -5.83
C GLN A 18 5.64 -30.28 -6.35
N GLU A 19 5.22 -29.06 -6.06
CA GLU A 19 3.96 -28.54 -6.56
C GLU A 19 4.07 -28.21 -8.05
N ALA A 20 3.21 -28.86 -8.87
CA ALA A 20 3.19 -28.70 -10.32
C ALA A 20 3.10 -27.22 -10.78
N ARG A 21 2.42 -26.37 -10.01
CA ARG A 21 2.24 -24.93 -10.31
C ARG A 21 3.54 -24.12 -10.26
N PHE A 22 4.55 -24.63 -9.57
CA PHE A 22 5.85 -23.98 -9.41
C PHE A 22 6.96 -24.66 -10.21
N MET A 23 6.64 -25.70 -10.97
CA MET A 23 7.63 -26.32 -11.84
C MET A 23 7.97 -25.38 -13.01
N PRO A 24 9.26 -25.10 -13.24
CA PRO A 24 9.66 -24.23 -14.32
C PRO A 24 9.23 -24.83 -15.66
N THR A 25 8.51 -24.04 -16.45
CA THR A 25 8.07 -24.43 -17.79
C THR A 25 9.05 -23.88 -18.81
N ALA A 26 9.34 -24.65 -19.86
CA ALA A 26 10.19 -24.19 -20.97
C ALA A 26 9.56 -22.99 -21.70
N GLY A 27 10.36 -22.29 -22.50
CA GLY A 27 9.87 -21.21 -23.35
C GLY A 27 8.78 -21.71 -24.30
N VAL A 28 7.63 -21.02 -24.31
CA VAL A 28 6.48 -21.32 -25.17
C VAL A 28 6.44 -20.32 -26.31
N THR A 29 6.13 -20.78 -27.53
CA THR A 29 5.95 -19.90 -28.70
C THR A 29 4.80 -18.93 -28.47
N LEU A 30 4.80 -17.81 -29.20
CA LEU A 30 3.80 -16.77 -29.01
C LEU A 30 2.38 -17.30 -29.27
N GLU A 31 2.20 -18.09 -30.33
CA GLU A 31 0.90 -18.70 -30.71
C GLU A 31 0.36 -19.65 -29.64
N ALA A 32 1.23 -20.48 -29.06
CA ALA A 32 0.84 -21.40 -27.99
C ALA A 32 0.60 -20.66 -26.66
N ARG A 33 1.30 -19.54 -26.43
CA ARG A 33 1.14 -18.71 -25.23
C ARG A 33 -0.10 -17.84 -25.28
N PHE A 34 -0.46 -17.33 -26.45
CA PHE A 34 -1.60 -16.44 -26.68
C PHE A 34 -2.40 -16.90 -27.90
N PRO A 35 -3.23 -17.96 -27.78
CA PRO A 35 -4.05 -18.46 -28.88
C PRO A 35 -4.98 -17.39 -29.47
N PRO A 36 -5.44 -17.53 -30.73
CA PRO A 36 -6.37 -16.58 -31.33
C PRO A 36 -7.69 -16.54 -30.54
N GLU A 37 -8.35 -15.38 -30.55
CA GLU A 37 -9.58 -15.11 -29.80
C GLU A 37 -9.45 -15.20 -28.26
N THR A 38 -8.22 -15.23 -27.72
CA THR A 38 -8.00 -15.14 -26.27
C THR A 38 -8.00 -13.70 -25.77
N GLY A 39 -8.53 -13.50 -24.56
CA GLY A 39 -8.50 -12.23 -23.86
C GLY A 39 -7.14 -11.97 -23.22
N VAL A 40 -6.55 -10.83 -23.51
CA VAL A 40 -5.26 -10.38 -22.97
C VAL A 40 -5.39 -8.98 -22.37
N VAL A 41 -4.47 -8.61 -21.49
CA VAL A 41 -4.43 -7.29 -20.86
C VAL A 41 -3.22 -6.50 -21.37
N ILE A 42 -3.47 -5.28 -21.81
CA ILE A 42 -2.41 -4.39 -22.29
C ILE A 42 -1.67 -3.79 -21.10
N LEU A 43 -0.35 -3.99 -21.01
CA LEU A 43 0.46 -3.53 -19.88
C LEU A 43 1.09 -2.15 -20.08
N ARG A 44 1.22 -1.70 -21.33
CA ARG A 44 1.93 -0.46 -21.72
C ARG A 44 1.18 0.30 -22.80
N GLY A 45 1.40 1.61 -22.87
CA GLY A 45 0.78 2.49 -23.86
C GLY A 45 -0.55 3.10 -23.40
N PRO A 46 -1.28 3.77 -24.31
CA PRO A 46 -2.48 4.54 -23.99
C PRO A 46 -3.66 3.67 -23.52
N LEU A 47 -3.71 2.40 -23.92
CA LEU A 47 -4.75 1.44 -23.55
C LEU A 47 -4.32 0.53 -22.38
N ARG A 48 -3.38 0.98 -21.55
CA ARG A 48 -2.91 0.21 -20.40
C ARG A 48 -4.07 -0.15 -19.47
N GLY A 49 -4.12 -1.42 -19.07
CA GLY A 49 -5.19 -1.96 -18.22
C GLY A 49 -6.46 -2.36 -18.95
N CYS A 50 -6.58 -2.04 -20.25
CA CYS A 50 -7.72 -2.48 -21.05
C CYS A 50 -7.57 -3.96 -21.44
N THR A 51 -8.71 -4.64 -21.53
CA THR A 51 -8.82 -5.97 -22.13
C THR A 51 -8.81 -5.86 -23.65
N ALA A 52 -8.14 -6.80 -24.30
CA ALA A 52 -8.05 -6.89 -25.75
C ALA A 52 -8.16 -8.35 -26.18
N VAL A 53 -8.56 -8.59 -27.43
CA VAL A 53 -8.68 -9.93 -28.00
C VAL A 53 -7.59 -10.13 -29.05
N VAL A 54 -6.93 -11.28 -29.01
CA VAL A 54 -5.90 -11.67 -29.99
C VAL A 54 -6.55 -11.92 -31.35
N LYS A 55 -6.09 -11.20 -32.38
CA LYS A 55 -6.57 -11.36 -33.77
C LYS A 55 -5.55 -11.99 -34.71
N GLY A 56 -4.25 -11.89 -34.39
CA GLY A 56 -3.22 -12.52 -35.19
C GLY A 56 -1.81 -12.20 -34.72
N TYR A 57 -0.86 -12.66 -35.51
CA TYR A 57 0.57 -12.60 -35.20
C TYR A 57 1.31 -12.02 -36.41
N ALA A 58 2.31 -11.19 -36.16
CA ALA A 58 3.24 -10.75 -37.18
C ALA A 58 4.64 -11.21 -36.78
N HIS A 59 5.22 -12.09 -37.60
CA HIS A 59 6.62 -12.46 -37.50
C HIS A 59 7.41 -11.51 -38.38
N SER A 60 8.24 -10.67 -37.77
CA SER A 60 9.13 -9.77 -38.50
C SER A 60 10.58 -10.10 -38.13
N ASP A 61 11.41 -10.36 -39.13
CA ASP A 61 12.83 -10.73 -38.94
C ASP A 61 13.66 -9.65 -38.23
N SER A 62 13.14 -8.42 -38.15
CA SER A 62 13.85 -7.23 -37.65
C SER A 62 13.31 -6.67 -36.34
N GLN A 63 12.08 -7.00 -35.93
CA GLN A 63 11.44 -6.41 -34.74
C GLN A 63 10.93 -7.43 -33.71
N GLY A 64 11.15 -8.73 -33.98
CA GLY A 64 10.69 -9.83 -33.14
C GLY A 64 9.21 -10.16 -33.39
N ASP A 65 8.71 -11.12 -32.62
CA ASP A 65 7.34 -11.61 -32.73
C ASP A 65 6.35 -10.59 -32.15
N LEU A 66 5.46 -10.07 -32.98
CA LEU A 66 4.46 -9.08 -32.61
C LEU A 66 3.06 -9.72 -32.55
N LEU A 67 2.30 -9.34 -31.52
CA LEU A 67 0.91 -9.77 -31.31
C LEU A 67 -0.05 -8.67 -31.75
N HIS A 68 -0.94 -8.97 -32.70
CA HIS A 68 -2.03 -8.09 -33.09
C HIS A 68 -3.24 -8.31 -32.19
N VAL A 69 -3.64 -7.25 -31.50
CA VAL A 69 -4.77 -7.26 -30.56
C VAL A 69 -5.80 -6.21 -30.94
N MET A 70 -7.08 -6.56 -30.78
CA MET A 70 -8.19 -5.64 -30.91
C MET A 70 -8.68 -5.26 -29.51
N ALA A 71 -8.49 -3.99 -29.14
CA ALA A 71 -8.97 -3.45 -27.88
C ALA A 71 -10.21 -2.58 -28.12
N GLN A 72 -11.18 -2.65 -27.22
CA GLN A 72 -12.27 -1.68 -27.20
C GLN A 72 -11.78 -0.41 -26.48
N PRO A 73 -11.89 0.78 -27.09
CA PRO A 73 -11.45 2.01 -26.45
C PRO A 73 -12.37 2.32 -25.27
N THR A 74 -11.79 2.35 -24.07
CA THR A 74 -12.45 2.81 -22.85
C THR A 74 -12.37 4.34 -22.78
N LEU A 75 -13.42 4.98 -22.28
CA LEU A 75 -13.38 6.41 -21.98
C LEU A 75 -12.21 6.72 -21.02
N PRO A 76 -11.54 7.88 -21.17
CA PRO A 76 -10.45 8.25 -20.29
C PRO A 76 -10.92 8.26 -18.83
N GLU A 77 -10.11 7.66 -17.95
CA GLU A 77 -10.46 7.56 -16.54
C GLU A 77 -10.62 8.97 -15.94
N PRO A 78 -11.78 9.29 -15.36
CA PRO A 78 -11.99 10.55 -14.66
C PRO A 78 -11.02 10.69 -13.48
N PRO A 79 -10.49 11.89 -13.18
CA PRO A 79 -9.45 12.10 -12.18
C PRO A 79 -9.96 12.05 -10.73
N PHE A 80 -10.87 11.12 -10.40
CA PHE A 80 -11.52 11.04 -9.09
C PHE A 80 -10.53 10.90 -7.93
N GLY A 81 -9.56 9.98 -8.05
CA GLY A 81 -8.59 9.74 -6.97
C GLY A 81 -7.72 10.97 -6.68
N ARG A 82 -7.25 11.65 -7.74
CA ARG A 82 -6.44 12.87 -7.59
C ARG A 82 -7.25 14.03 -7.01
N ALA A 83 -8.49 14.21 -7.48
CA ALA A 83 -9.39 15.23 -6.97
C ALA A 83 -9.74 14.98 -5.49
N ALA A 84 -10.01 13.73 -5.12
CA ALA A 84 -10.30 13.35 -3.74
C ALA A 84 -9.10 13.61 -2.82
N ILE A 85 -7.89 13.18 -3.21
CA ILE A 85 -6.67 13.45 -2.43
C ILE A 85 -6.42 14.95 -2.27
N ALA A 86 -6.62 15.74 -3.33
CA ALA A 86 -6.45 17.19 -3.28
C ALA A 86 -7.52 17.90 -2.43
N SER A 87 -8.72 17.33 -2.33
CA SER A 87 -9.83 17.88 -1.52
C SER A 87 -9.67 17.65 -0.03
N ILE A 88 -8.94 16.60 0.38
CA ILE A 88 -8.70 16.28 1.79
C ILE A 88 -7.57 17.16 2.30
N ARG A 89 -7.92 18.27 2.94
CA ARG A 89 -6.99 19.15 3.66
C ARG A 89 -7.03 18.85 5.15
N ASP A 90 -6.68 17.62 5.52
CA ASP A 90 -6.57 17.26 6.94
C ASP A 90 -5.22 17.73 7.47
N GLU A 91 -5.23 18.80 8.26
CA GLU A 91 -4.05 19.27 8.98
C GLU A 91 -3.95 18.52 10.33
N TYR A 92 -2.90 17.71 10.47
CA TYR A 92 -2.63 16.98 11.72
C TYR A 92 -1.49 17.65 12.48
N VAL A 93 -1.72 17.87 13.78
CA VAL A 93 -0.72 18.42 14.70
C VAL A 93 -0.14 17.31 15.57
N SER A 94 1.16 17.38 15.87
CA SER A 94 1.81 16.42 16.75
C SER A 94 1.24 16.52 18.16
N THR A 95 1.25 15.41 18.92
CA THR A 95 0.80 15.44 20.33
C THR A 95 1.62 16.43 21.15
N ALA A 96 2.92 16.59 20.86
CA ALA A 96 3.79 17.53 21.57
C ALA A 96 3.38 18.98 21.31
N ASP A 97 3.09 19.34 20.06
CA ASP A 97 2.71 20.70 19.69
C ASP A 97 1.30 21.04 20.16
N ALA A 98 0.37 20.07 20.10
CA ALA A 98 -0.97 20.24 20.66
C ALA A 98 -0.93 20.45 22.19
N CYS A 99 -0.05 19.73 22.91
CA CYS A 99 0.13 19.94 24.35
C CYS A 99 0.70 21.32 24.68
N LYS A 100 1.67 21.79 23.88
CA LYS A 100 2.25 23.14 24.02
C LYS A 100 1.22 24.23 23.75
N ALA A 101 0.46 24.12 22.65
CA ALA A 101 -0.56 25.10 22.27
C ALA A 101 -1.67 25.22 23.33
N LEU A 102 -2.03 24.11 23.96
CA LEU A 102 -3.07 24.06 24.99
C LEU A 102 -2.56 24.27 26.42
N ASN A 103 -1.24 24.43 26.62
CA ASN A 103 -0.60 24.47 27.94
C ASN A 103 -0.98 23.29 28.85
N LEU A 104 -1.07 22.08 28.27
CA LEU A 104 -1.42 20.86 28.99
C LEU A 104 -0.22 19.91 29.10
N SER A 105 -0.16 19.16 30.19
CA SER A 105 0.75 18.03 30.27
C SER A 105 0.29 16.89 29.35
N THR A 106 1.23 16.13 28.82
CA THR A 106 0.96 14.98 27.93
C THR A 106 0.03 13.95 28.59
N SER A 107 0.15 13.75 29.90
CA SER A 107 -0.72 12.87 30.70
C SER A 107 -2.16 13.36 30.75
N VAL A 108 -2.38 14.66 30.97
CA VAL A 108 -3.73 15.25 31.01
C VAL A 108 -4.35 15.26 29.63
N PHE A 109 -3.60 15.66 28.61
CA PHE A 109 -4.04 15.61 27.22
C PHE A 109 -4.40 14.18 26.78
N GLY A 110 -3.64 13.18 27.23
CA GLY A 110 -3.93 11.76 26.98
C GLY A 110 -5.24 11.28 27.59
N ARG A 111 -5.60 11.77 28.79
CA ARG A 111 -6.88 11.47 29.46
C ARG A 111 -8.05 12.22 28.80
N LEU A 112 -7.87 13.50 28.47
CA LEU A 112 -8.87 14.32 27.79
C LEU A 112 -9.25 13.75 26.41
N THR A 113 -8.25 13.39 25.61
CA THR A 113 -8.47 12.82 24.27
C THR A 113 -9.00 11.38 24.30
N GLY A 114 -8.89 10.69 25.43
CA GLY A 114 -9.39 9.33 25.65
C GLY A 114 -10.76 9.30 26.30
N SER A 115 -11.03 8.21 27.02
CA SER A 115 -12.19 8.07 27.90
C SER A 115 -11.77 8.45 29.32
N LEU A 116 -12.59 9.27 29.99
CA LEU A 116 -12.37 9.72 31.36
C LEU A 116 -13.67 9.53 32.14
N ILE A 117 -13.74 8.43 32.88
CA ILE A 117 -14.93 8.08 33.65
C ILE A 117 -14.84 8.74 35.03
N VAL A 118 -15.82 9.58 35.34
CA VAL A 118 -15.99 10.19 36.65
C VAL A 118 -17.33 9.75 37.22
N SER A 119 -17.29 9.03 38.35
CA SER A 119 -18.45 8.36 38.93
C SER A 119 -19.10 7.35 37.96
N LYS A 120 -20.18 7.74 37.27
CA LYS A 120 -20.92 6.91 36.31
C LYS A 120 -21.00 7.51 34.90
N ALA A 121 -20.34 8.66 34.67
CA ALA A 121 -20.37 9.36 33.38
C ALA A 121 -18.98 9.41 32.77
N ASP A 122 -18.89 9.22 31.45
CA ASP A 122 -17.67 9.46 30.68
C ASP A 122 -17.67 10.89 30.16
N ILE A 123 -16.69 11.67 30.61
CA ILE A 123 -16.48 13.07 30.22
C ILE A 123 -15.31 13.23 29.25
N GLY A 124 -14.68 12.13 28.83
CA GLY A 124 -13.60 12.15 27.86
C GLY A 124 -14.10 12.48 26.45
N LEU A 125 -13.24 13.10 25.64
CA LEU A 125 -13.55 13.43 24.24
C LEU A 125 -13.66 12.18 23.36
N ASN A 126 -13.19 11.02 23.85
CA ASN A 126 -13.31 9.72 23.18
C ASN A 126 -12.77 9.71 21.74
N LEU A 127 -11.73 10.49 21.48
CA LEU A 127 -11.09 10.55 20.15
C LEU A 127 -10.21 9.32 19.89
N LYS A 128 -9.75 8.67 20.97
CA LYS A 128 -9.05 7.38 20.94
C LYS A 128 -9.58 6.44 22.02
N LYS A 129 -9.72 5.16 21.70
CA LYS A 129 -10.12 4.10 22.65
C LYS A 129 -9.16 2.93 22.56
N GLN A 130 -8.63 2.51 23.72
CA GLN A 130 -7.76 1.34 23.89
C GLN A 130 -6.56 1.28 22.93
N GLN A 131 -6.07 2.43 22.44
CA GLN A 131 -4.97 2.53 21.46
C GLN A 131 -5.18 1.72 20.16
N ARG A 132 -6.43 1.36 19.84
CA ARG A 132 -6.78 0.56 18.65
C ARG A 132 -7.85 1.23 17.80
N LEU A 133 -8.75 1.99 18.44
CA LEU A 133 -9.82 2.69 17.77
C LEU A 133 -9.57 4.18 17.85
N TYR A 134 -9.65 4.84 16.70
CA TYR A 134 -9.41 6.27 16.55
C TYR A 134 -10.55 6.87 15.74
N LYS A 135 -11.00 8.07 16.12
CA LYS A 135 -12.04 8.79 15.39
C LYS A 135 -11.44 9.39 14.10
N PRO A 136 -11.90 8.99 12.90
CA PRO A 136 -11.38 9.51 11.63
C PRO A 136 -11.50 11.03 11.55
N GLY A 137 -10.49 11.69 10.98
CA GLY A 137 -10.42 13.15 10.85
C GLY A 137 -10.03 13.91 12.13
N TYR A 138 -9.96 13.26 13.29
CA TYR A 138 -9.57 13.90 14.56
C TYR A 138 -8.23 13.39 15.09
N VAL A 139 -8.05 12.07 15.11
CA VAL A 139 -6.82 11.44 15.62
C VAL A 139 -6.39 10.33 14.69
N ARG A 140 -5.08 10.27 14.46
CA ARG A 140 -4.41 9.23 13.68
C ARG A 140 -3.30 8.59 14.51
N PRO A 141 -3.17 7.26 14.54
CA PRO A 141 -1.97 6.63 15.05
C PRO A 141 -0.80 6.97 14.13
N VAL A 142 0.27 7.49 14.72
CA VAL A 142 1.58 7.55 14.05
C VAL A 142 2.30 6.28 14.47
N GLU A 143 2.66 5.44 13.50
CA GLU A 143 3.48 4.27 13.77
C GLU A 143 4.77 4.75 14.45
N ALA A 144 5.05 4.21 15.63
CA ALA A 144 6.34 4.45 16.26
C ALA A 144 7.42 3.95 15.29
N PRO A 145 8.51 4.70 15.07
CA PRO A 145 9.60 4.20 14.25
C PRO A 145 10.01 2.84 14.80
N VAL A 146 10.04 1.82 13.93
CA VAL A 146 10.51 0.48 14.28
C VAL A 146 11.87 0.67 14.91
N ARG A 147 11.96 0.50 16.23
CA ARG A 147 13.26 0.45 16.90
C ARG A 147 13.95 -0.75 16.29
N SER A 148 14.99 -0.51 15.49
CA SER A 148 15.86 -1.59 15.05
C SER A 148 16.30 -2.34 16.31
N PRO A 149 16.28 -3.68 16.33
CA PRO A 149 16.77 -4.46 17.48
C PRO A 149 18.24 -4.16 17.82
N TRP A 150 18.93 -3.54 16.86
CA TRP A 150 20.30 -3.09 16.93
C TRP A 150 20.21 -1.57 17.06
N GLY A 151 20.28 -1.08 18.29
CA GLY A 151 19.96 0.31 18.63
C GLY A 151 20.74 1.32 17.78
N SER A 152 20.05 1.98 16.85
CA SER A 152 20.49 3.26 16.34
C SER A 152 20.11 4.32 17.36
N ARG A 153 21.13 4.97 17.94
CA ARG A 153 20.94 6.17 18.77
C ARG A 153 20.18 7.21 17.95
N GLY A 154 19.25 7.88 18.62
CA GLY A 154 18.25 8.75 18.00
C GLY A 154 18.84 9.85 17.13
N GLY A 155 18.21 10.04 15.97
CA GLY A 155 18.17 11.33 15.28
C GLY A 155 16.88 12.06 15.66
N PRO A 156 16.90 13.40 15.81
CA PRO A 156 15.73 14.17 16.24
C PRO A 156 14.58 14.05 15.23
N ALA A 157 13.40 13.79 15.76
CA ALA A 157 12.14 13.96 15.04
C ALA A 157 11.94 15.46 14.78
N GLY A 158 11.89 15.85 13.51
CA GLY A 158 11.57 17.23 13.12
C GLY A 158 12.29 17.69 11.87
N ALA A 159 11.88 17.16 10.71
CA ALA A 159 12.10 17.85 9.44
C ALA A 159 10.74 18.31 8.94
N THR A 160 10.42 19.56 9.25
CA THR A 160 9.35 20.34 8.61
C THR A 160 9.63 20.37 7.10
N PRO A 161 8.66 20.10 6.21
CA PRO A 161 8.84 20.43 4.80
C PRO A 161 8.87 21.95 4.67
N ALA A 162 10.00 22.48 4.19
CA ALA A 162 10.08 23.85 3.71
C ALA A 162 9.19 24.00 2.46
N GLY A 163 8.49 25.13 2.38
CA GLY A 163 7.82 25.58 1.16
C GLY A 163 8.80 26.00 0.08
#